data_AF-A0A162F1G1-F1
#
_entry.id   AF-A0A162F1G1-F1
#
_cell.length_a   1.000
_cell.length_b   1.000
_cell.length_c   1.000
_cell.angle_alpha   90.00
_cell.angle_beta   90.00
_cell.angle_gamma   90.00
#
_symmetry.space_group_name_H-M   'P 1'
#
loop_
_entity.id
_entity.type
_entity.pdbx_description
1 polymer ?
#
loop_
_entity_poly.entity_id
_entity_poly.type
_entity_poly.pdbx_seq_one_letter_code
_entity_poly.pdbx_strand_id
1 'polypeptide(L)'
;MITHLASITGPANVVIRTSDTDVLVVALGNIDKIKSGVKVFLELGLASKNTLRFIEVISLSQKLGPRLCKSLSGFHAFTGCDYTPSFAYKGKVKPFAILQKKIDAQNAFGKLGYVEMLPDPTINCIEKFVCEIAAVANPTVFSPLKNGWILDDQRYSIHWFEGDVTPPTLDSMACDNEKDDNRDSDNDLENDRESCTDSSDSDSNNSDEN
;
A
#
# COMPACT_ATOMS: atom_id res chain seq x y z
N MET A 1 7.63 11.03 13.42
CA MET A 1 6.21 11.45 13.63
C MET A 1 5.62 10.89 14.93
N ILE A 2 5.40 9.58 15.07
CA ILE A 2 4.74 9.00 16.27
C ILE A 2 5.48 9.28 17.57
N THR A 3 6.81 9.24 17.54
CA THR A 3 7.67 9.58 18.70
C THR A 3 7.39 10.98 19.25
N HIS A 4 7.23 11.96 18.36
CA HIS A 4 6.87 13.33 18.73
C HIS A 4 5.40 13.40 19.21
N LEU A 5 4.49 12.71 18.55
CA LEU A 5 3.08 12.66 18.98
C LEU A 5 2.93 12.12 20.40
N ALA A 6 3.73 11.11 20.78
CA ALA A 6 3.74 10.50 22.11
C ALA A 6 4.31 11.42 23.21
N SER A 7 5.12 12.43 22.86
CA SER A 7 5.68 13.34 23.86
C SER A 7 4.70 14.44 24.30
N ILE A 8 3.74 14.81 23.43
CA ILE A 8 2.76 15.87 23.65
C ILE A 8 1.86 15.55 24.85
N THR A 9 1.68 16.52 25.74
CA THR A 9 0.81 16.45 26.92
C THR A 9 -0.52 17.15 26.66
N GLY A 10 -1.62 16.58 27.16
CA GLY A 10 -2.95 17.18 27.04
C GLY A 10 -3.21 18.32 28.04
N PRO A 11 -4.29 19.11 27.83
CA PRO A 11 -5.22 19.03 26.70
C PRO A 11 -4.62 19.64 25.42
N ALA A 12 -4.64 18.88 24.31
CA ALA A 12 -4.08 19.34 23.04
C ALA A 12 -4.84 18.79 21.84
N ASN A 13 -4.96 19.60 20.78
CA ASN A 13 -5.43 19.16 19.46
C ASN A 13 -4.23 19.14 18.53
N VAL A 14 -3.92 17.96 17.98
CA VAL A 14 -2.78 17.76 17.08
C VAL A 14 -3.32 17.36 15.72
N VAL A 15 -2.87 18.06 14.68
CA VAL A 15 -3.19 17.73 13.28
C VAL A 15 -1.94 17.16 12.63
N ILE A 16 -2.05 15.94 12.11
CA ILE A 16 -1.05 15.31 11.26
C ILE A 16 -1.41 15.70 9.81
N ARG A 17 -0.52 16.44 9.15
CA ARG A 17 -0.65 16.78 7.74
C ARG A 17 0.25 15.86 6.92
N THR A 18 -0.36 15.13 6.00
CA THR A 18 0.32 14.17 5.13
C THR A 18 -0.54 13.88 3.92
N SER A 19 0.09 13.65 2.76
CA SER A 19 -0.56 13.05 1.59
C SER A 19 -0.51 11.52 1.63
N ASP A 20 0.40 10.96 2.42
CA ASP A 20 0.62 9.52 2.55
C ASP A 20 -0.41 8.90 3.50
N THR A 21 -1.14 7.91 3.00
CA THR A 21 -2.18 7.17 3.74
C THR A 21 -1.62 6.18 4.76
N ASP A 22 -0.38 5.74 4.61
CA ASP A 22 0.24 4.76 5.50
C ASP A 22 0.50 5.34 6.90
N VAL A 23 0.62 6.66 6.97
CA VAL A 23 0.65 7.42 8.22
C VAL A 23 -0.58 7.15 9.10
N LEU A 24 -1.77 6.94 8.52
CA LEU A 24 -2.97 6.61 9.30
C LEU A 24 -2.80 5.26 10.00
N VAL A 25 -2.28 4.26 9.28
CA VAL A 25 -2.05 2.91 9.80
C VAL A 25 -1.00 2.94 10.91
N VAL A 26 0.07 3.71 10.71
CA VAL A 26 1.13 3.91 11.71
C VAL A 26 0.59 4.61 12.97
N ALA A 27 -0.28 5.61 12.82
CA ALA A 27 -0.92 6.31 13.94
C ALA A 27 -1.87 5.40 14.73
N LEU A 28 -2.71 4.62 14.04
CA LEU A 28 -3.61 3.67 14.69
C LEU A 28 -2.85 2.54 15.39
N GLY A 29 -1.79 2.00 14.79
CA GLY A 29 -0.97 0.93 15.39
C GLY A 29 -0.22 1.32 16.66
N ASN A 30 -0.03 2.63 16.87
CA ASN A 30 0.67 3.19 18.03
C ASN A 30 -0.23 4.07 18.90
N ILE A 31 -1.55 3.89 18.80
CA ILE A 31 -2.51 4.69 19.57
C ILE A 31 -2.28 4.57 21.09
N ASP A 32 -1.78 3.42 21.56
CA ASP A 32 -1.43 3.17 22.96
C ASP A 32 -0.30 4.07 23.50
N LYS A 33 0.42 4.77 22.62
CA LYS A 33 1.49 5.70 22.99
C LYS A 33 1.01 7.13 23.18
N ILE A 34 -0.22 7.45 22.79
CA ILE A 34 -0.76 8.81 22.87
C ILE A 34 -1.29 9.06 24.28
N LYS A 35 -0.84 10.15 24.90
CA LYS A 35 -1.22 10.52 26.27
C LYS A 35 -2.69 10.95 26.34
N SER A 36 -3.30 10.74 27.50
CA SER A 36 -4.66 11.20 27.78
C SER A 36 -4.81 12.72 27.58
N GLY A 37 -5.97 13.15 27.07
CA GLY A 37 -6.26 14.55 26.79
C GLY A 37 -5.72 15.06 25.44
N VAL A 38 -4.98 14.25 24.69
CA VAL A 38 -4.53 14.59 23.33
C VAL A 38 -5.54 14.08 22.29
N LYS A 39 -6.08 14.97 21.48
CA LYS A 39 -6.88 14.65 20.30
C LYS A 39 -6.00 14.72 19.06
N VAL A 40 -6.14 13.73 18.18
CA VAL A 40 -5.32 13.59 16.98
C VAL A 40 -6.23 13.54 15.76
N PHE A 41 -5.95 14.43 14.81
CA PHE A 41 -6.65 14.53 13.54
C PHE A 41 -5.67 14.26 12.40
N LEU A 42 -6.12 13.54 11.38
CA LEU A 42 -5.39 13.38 10.13
C LEU A 42 -6.06 14.24 9.06
N GLU A 43 -5.30 15.17 8.48
CA GLU A 43 -5.74 15.98 7.34
C GLU A 43 -5.61 15.15 6.06
N LEU A 44 -6.68 15.10 5.25
CA LEU A 44 -6.75 14.37 3.99
C LEU A 44 -7.39 15.23 2.90
N GLY A 45 -7.08 14.93 1.64
CA GLY A 45 -7.65 15.62 0.49
C GLY A 45 -6.94 16.94 0.16
N LEU A 46 -7.49 17.71 -0.78
CA LEU A 46 -6.89 18.93 -1.29
C LEU A 46 -7.83 20.11 -1.08
N ALA A 47 -7.31 21.19 -0.48
CA ALA A 47 -8.05 22.44 -0.32
C ALA A 47 -8.45 23.04 -1.68
N SER A 48 -7.55 22.97 -2.68
CA SER A 48 -7.81 23.46 -4.05
C SER A 48 -8.96 22.74 -4.75
N LYS A 49 -9.23 21.47 -4.41
CA LYS A 49 -10.34 20.68 -4.95
C LYS A 49 -11.56 20.60 -4.02
N ASN A 50 -11.59 21.36 -2.93
CA ASN A 50 -12.64 21.32 -1.89
C ASN A 50 -12.90 19.91 -1.29
N THR A 51 -11.89 19.04 -1.33
CA THR A 51 -11.95 17.68 -0.79
C THR A 51 -11.27 17.55 0.57
N LEU A 52 -10.88 18.66 1.19
CA LEU A 52 -10.21 18.66 2.49
C LEU A 52 -11.11 18.06 3.57
N ARG A 53 -10.63 17.04 4.28
CA ARG A 53 -11.32 16.34 5.37
C ARG A 53 -10.37 16.11 6.53
N PHE A 54 -10.93 15.99 7.73
CA PHE A 54 -10.19 15.62 8.93
C PHE A 54 -10.75 14.33 9.52
N ILE A 55 -9.89 13.32 9.70
CA ILE A 55 -10.25 12.09 10.39
C ILE A 55 -9.76 12.19 11.83
N GLU A 56 -10.66 12.10 12.80
CA GLU A 56 -10.28 11.97 14.20
C GLU A 56 -9.78 10.55 14.48
N VAL A 57 -8.47 10.43 14.66
CA VAL A 57 -7.76 9.14 14.78
C VAL A 57 -8.14 8.42 16.08
N ILE A 58 -8.33 9.16 17.18
CA ILE A 58 -8.72 8.59 18.48
C ILE A 58 -10.11 7.93 18.37
N SER A 59 -11.11 8.65 17.85
CA SER A 59 -12.46 8.12 17.66
C SER A 59 -12.49 6.93 16.70
N LEU A 60 -11.67 6.93 15.65
CA LEU A 60 -11.53 5.78 14.76
C LEU A 60 -10.92 4.57 15.49
N SER A 61 -9.89 4.78 16.30
CA SER A 61 -9.26 3.69 17.07
C SER A 61 -10.22 3.02 18.06
N GLN A 62 -11.12 3.81 18.66
CA GLN A 62 -12.14 3.29 19.57
C GLN A 62 -13.16 2.40 18.84
N LYS A 63 -13.51 2.74 17.60
CA LYS A 63 -14.41 1.91 16.77
C LYS A 63 -13.75 0.61 16.31
N LEU A 64 -12.47 0.66 15.95
CA LEU A 64 -11.72 -0.51 15.50
C LEU A 64 -11.34 -1.45 16.65
N GLY A 65 -11.11 -0.88 17.84
CA GLY A 65 -10.68 -1.60 19.02
C GLY A 65 -9.16 -1.78 19.08
N PRO A 66 -8.60 -1.91 20.30
CA PRO A 66 -7.16 -1.85 20.53
C PRO A 66 -6.40 -2.98 19.84
N ARG A 67 -6.99 -4.18 19.77
CA ARG A 67 -6.35 -5.35 19.16
C ARG A 67 -6.20 -5.21 17.66
N LEU A 68 -7.27 -4.82 16.97
CA LEU A 68 -7.22 -4.59 15.53
C LEU A 68 -6.26 -3.45 15.21
N CYS A 69 -6.35 -2.32 15.92
CA CYS A 69 -5.40 -1.22 15.80
C CYS A 69 -3.95 -1.69 15.90
N LYS A 70 -3.59 -2.45 16.94
CA LYS A 70 -2.23 -2.96 17.15
C LYS A 70 -1.74 -3.84 16.00
N SER A 71 -2.65 -4.58 15.37
CA SER A 71 -2.33 -5.47 14.25
C SER A 71 -2.07 -4.73 12.92
N LEU A 72 -2.51 -3.48 12.77
CA LEU A 72 -2.50 -2.79 11.47
C LEU A 72 -1.09 -2.55 10.93
N SER A 73 -0.12 -2.22 11.76
CA SER A 73 1.26 -1.97 11.31
C SER A 73 1.90 -3.24 10.72
N GLY A 74 1.78 -4.36 11.43
CA GLY A 74 2.25 -5.66 10.94
C GLY A 74 1.47 -6.12 9.70
N PHE A 75 0.15 -5.94 9.70
CA PHE A 75 -0.70 -6.27 8.55
C PHE A 75 -0.34 -5.46 7.29
N HIS A 76 -0.16 -4.14 7.43
CA HIS A 76 0.19 -3.26 6.31
C HIS A 76 1.53 -3.67 5.71
N ALA A 77 2.56 -3.84 6.55
CA ALA A 77 3.89 -4.28 6.14
C ALA A 77 3.91 -5.70 5.56
N PHE A 78 2.95 -6.57 5.90
CA PHE A 78 2.91 -7.94 5.40
C PHE A 78 2.10 -8.09 4.10
N THR A 79 1.07 -7.27 3.90
CA THR A 79 0.16 -7.37 2.74
C THR A 79 0.53 -6.42 1.61
N GLY A 80 1.71 -5.82 1.67
CA GLY A 80 2.28 -4.95 0.65
C GLY A 80 2.47 -3.49 1.12
N CYS A 81 3.70 -3.01 1.15
CA CYS A 81 4.04 -1.61 1.39
C CYS A 81 5.17 -1.22 0.44
N ASP A 82 5.77 -0.04 0.58
CA ASP A 82 6.90 0.36 -0.26
C ASP A 82 8.08 -0.63 -0.25
N TYR A 83 8.21 -1.41 0.82
CA TYR A 83 9.29 -2.39 1.01
C TYR A 83 8.87 -3.84 0.79
N THR A 84 7.58 -4.14 0.68
CA THR A 84 7.08 -5.50 0.52
C THR A 84 6.08 -5.57 -0.63
N PRO A 85 6.22 -6.52 -1.56
CA PRO A 85 5.22 -6.68 -2.60
C PRO A 85 3.88 -7.11 -2.00
N SER A 86 2.79 -6.72 -2.64
CA SER A 86 1.49 -7.29 -2.34
C SER A 86 1.40 -8.74 -2.81
N PHE A 87 0.47 -9.50 -2.23
CA PHE A 87 0.15 -10.83 -2.75
C PHE A 87 -0.46 -10.70 -4.16
N ALA A 88 -0.05 -11.58 -5.07
CA ALA A 88 -0.49 -11.54 -6.46
C ALA A 88 -2.03 -11.49 -6.58
N TYR A 89 -2.53 -10.46 -7.26
CA TYR A 89 -3.97 -10.20 -7.45
C TYR A 89 -4.76 -9.99 -6.14
N LYS A 90 -4.12 -9.63 -5.04
CA LYS A 90 -4.76 -9.35 -3.75
C LYS A 90 -4.37 -7.97 -3.23
N GLY A 91 -5.29 -7.01 -3.37
CA GLY A 91 -5.24 -5.74 -2.64
C GLY A 91 -5.57 -5.90 -1.16
N LYS A 92 -5.52 -4.81 -0.38
CA LYS A 92 -5.69 -4.85 1.09
C LYS A 92 -7.13 -5.06 1.58
N VAL A 93 -8.13 -4.80 0.74
CA VAL A 93 -9.55 -4.85 1.12
C VAL A 93 -9.97 -6.25 1.61
N LYS A 94 -9.71 -7.30 0.82
CA LYS A 94 -10.05 -8.68 1.18
C LYS A 94 -9.26 -9.17 2.41
N PRO A 95 -7.91 -9.07 2.47
CA PRO A 95 -7.12 -9.40 3.65
C PRO A 95 -7.58 -8.66 4.91
N PHE A 96 -7.94 -7.38 4.80
CA PHE A 96 -8.41 -6.60 5.95
C PHE A 96 -9.75 -7.12 6.47
N ALA A 97 -10.70 -7.44 5.58
CA ALA A 97 -11.98 -8.03 5.97
C ALA A 97 -11.82 -9.40 6.66
N ILE A 98 -10.81 -10.18 6.28
CA ILE A 98 -10.43 -11.42 6.97
C ILE A 98 -9.86 -11.10 8.36
N LEU A 99 -8.90 -10.17 8.44
CA LEU A 99 -8.24 -9.77 9.69
C LEU A 99 -9.25 -9.29 10.74
N GLN A 100 -10.25 -8.51 10.33
CA GLN A 100 -11.30 -8.01 11.24
C GLN A 100 -12.03 -9.13 11.99
N LYS A 101 -12.15 -10.32 11.40
CA LYS A 101 -12.89 -11.47 11.97
C LYS A 101 -12.01 -12.44 12.75
N LYS A 102 -10.68 -12.31 12.66
CA LYS A 102 -9.72 -13.32 13.10
C LYS A 102 -8.86 -12.79 14.25
N ILE A 103 -9.29 -13.09 15.48
CA ILE A 103 -8.63 -12.63 16.71
C ILE A 103 -7.19 -13.16 16.82
N ASP A 104 -6.99 -14.41 16.45
CA ASP A 104 -5.70 -15.08 16.37
C ASP A 104 -4.77 -14.33 15.41
N ALA A 105 -5.24 -14.03 14.19
CA ALA A 105 -4.48 -13.26 13.22
C ALA A 105 -4.15 -11.84 13.74
N GLN A 106 -5.11 -11.13 14.34
CA GLN A 106 -4.85 -9.80 14.91
C GLN A 106 -3.75 -9.85 15.99
N ASN A 107 -3.77 -10.85 16.87
CA ASN A 107 -2.73 -11.03 17.88
C ASN A 107 -1.37 -11.37 17.25
N ALA A 108 -1.35 -12.18 16.19
CA ALA A 108 -0.12 -12.54 15.49
C ALA A 108 0.50 -11.33 14.78
N PHE A 109 -0.29 -10.60 14.00
CA PHE A 109 0.15 -9.38 13.32
C PHE A 109 0.58 -8.28 14.29
N GLY A 110 -0.05 -8.18 15.46
CA GLY A 110 0.34 -7.24 16.51
C GLY A 110 1.71 -7.51 17.13
N LYS A 111 2.31 -8.69 16.91
CA LYS A 111 3.67 -9.03 17.37
C LYS A 111 4.75 -8.74 16.33
N LEU A 112 4.38 -8.54 15.06
CA LEU A 112 5.35 -8.22 14.01
C LEU A 112 6.03 -6.88 14.32
N GLY A 113 7.36 -6.87 14.24
CA GLY A 113 8.19 -5.69 14.55
C GLY A 113 8.46 -5.44 16.03
N TYR A 114 7.91 -6.24 16.96
CA TYR A 114 8.21 -6.14 18.40
C TYR A 114 9.25 -7.15 18.88
N VAL A 115 9.40 -8.26 18.17
CA VAL A 115 10.36 -9.32 18.47
C VAL A 115 11.20 -9.60 17.24
N GLU A 116 12.48 -9.92 17.45
CA GLU A 116 13.42 -10.27 16.38
C GLU A 116 13.08 -11.64 15.77
N MET A 117 12.80 -12.63 16.63
CA MET A 117 12.41 -13.98 16.24
C MET A 117 10.97 -14.25 16.65
N LEU A 118 10.13 -14.59 15.68
CA LEU A 118 8.74 -14.95 15.94
C LEU A 118 8.66 -16.42 16.39
N PRO A 119 7.88 -16.73 17.43
CA PRO A 119 7.68 -18.11 17.83
C PRO A 119 6.77 -18.83 16.84
N ASP A 120 7.00 -20.13 16.61
CA ASP A 120 6.25 -20.96 15.65
C ASP A 120 4.73 -20.81 15.71
N PRO A 121 4.06 -20.72 16.88
CA PRO A 121 2.62 -20.51 16.93
C PRO A 121 2.15 -19.21 16.26
N THR A 122 3.00 -18.17 16.26
CA THR A 122 2.72 -16.90 15.59
C THR A 122 2.90 -17.04 14.08
N ILE A 123 3.96 -17.73 13.64
CA ILE A 123 4.23 -18.03 12.23
C ILE A 123 3.08 -18.86 11.65
N ASN A 124 2.72 -19.97 12.29
CA ASN A 124 1.61 -20.85 11.88
C ASN A 124 0.27 -20.09 11.75
N CYS A 125 0.05 -19.10 12.62
CA CYS A 125 -1.15 -18.26 12.54
C CYS A 125 -1.13 -17.34 11.32
N ILE A 126 0.02 -16.74 10.99
CA ILE A 126 0.21 -15.91 9.80
C ILE A 126 0.11 -16.77 8.53
N GLU A 127 0.70 -17.97 8.50
CA GLU A 127 0.58 -18.90 7.37
C GLU A 127 -0.87 -19.29 7.11
N LYS A 128 -1.63 -19.62 8.17
CA LYS A 128 -3.06 -19.88 8.07
C LYS A 128 -3.82 -18.68 7.48
N PHE A 129 -3.46 -17.47 7.89
CA PHE A 129 -4.03 -16.24 7.34
C PHE A 129 -3.72 -16.09 5.84
N VAL A 130 -2.51 -16.42 5.39
CA VAL A 130 -2.15 -16.46 3.96
C VAL A 130 -3.01 -17.46 3.20
N CYS A 131 -3.21 -18.66 3.73
CA CYS A 131 -4.11 -19.65 3.13
C CYS A 131 -5.54 -19.10 2.97
N GLU A 132 -6.05 -18.33 3.92
CA GLU A 132 -7.38 -17.70 3.82
C GLU A 132 -7.43 -16.57 2.77
N ILE A 133 -6.36 -15.81 2.60
CA ILE A 133 -6.25 -14.80 1.52
C ILE A 133 -6.24 -15.49 0.15
N ALA A 134 -5.39 -16.51 0.03
CA ALA A 134 -5.07 -17.23 -1.20
C ALA A 134 -6.10 -18.30 -1.56
N ALA A 135 -7.01 -18.66 -0.65
CA ALA A 135 -8.09 -19.60 -0.94
C ALA A 135 -8.89 -19.12 -2.17
N VAL A 136 -8.62 -19.78 -3.28
CA VAL A 136 -9.43 -19.78 -4.50
C VAL A 136 -10.03 -21.18 -4.54
N ALA A 137 -11.35 -21.28 -4.74
CA ALA A 137 -12.05 -22.57 -4.79
C ALA A 137 -11.46 -23.51 -5.87
N ASN A 138 -10.83 -22.94 -6.90
CA ASN A 138 -10.05 -23.61 -7.94
C ASN A 138 -8.77 -22.81 -8.22
N PRO A 139 -7.61 -23.15 -7.65
CA PRO A 139 -6.37 -22.47 -8.02
C PRO A 139 -6.11 -22.69 -9.52
N THR A 140 -5.96 -21.62 -10.27
CA THR A 140 -5.52 -21.70 -11.66
C THR A 140 -4.09 -22.22 -11.67
N VAL A 141 -3.91 -23.51 -11.96
CA VAL A 141 -2.59 -24.08 -12.17
C VAL A 141 -2.17 -23.66 -13.57
N PHE A 142 -1.23 -22.72 -13.67
CA PHE A 142 -0.61 -22.38 -14.93
C PHE A 142 0.26 -23.56 -15.37
N SER A 143 0.03 -24.04 -16.59
CA SER A 143 0.96 -24.98 -17.20
C SER A 143 2.32 -24.31 -17.33
N PRO A 144 3.44 -24.96 -16.95
CA PRO A 144 4.77 -24.42 -17.22
C PRO A 144 4.99 -24.19 -18.73
N LEU A 145 4.36 -25.02 -19.57
CA LEU A 145 4.39 -24.87 -21.02
C LEU A 145 3.75 -23.53 -21.43
N LYS A 146 4.50 -22.68 -22.14
CA LYS A 146 4.13 -21.30 -22.55
C LYS A 146 4.13 -20.24 -21.43
N ASN A 147 4.66 -20.55 -20.26
CA ASN A 147 4.90 -19.58 -19.18
C ASN A 147 6.39 -19.53 -18.81
N GLY A 148 7.26 -19.42 -19.83
CA GLY A 148 8.72 -19.39 -19.67
C GLY A 148 9.40 -20.76 -19.55
N TRP A 149 8.69 -21.85 -19.88
CA TRP A 149 9.27 -23.20 -19.93
C TRP A 149 8.89 -23.94 -21.21
N ILE A 150 9.87 -24.68 -21.73
CA ILE A 150 9.70 -25.65 -22.81
C ILE A 150 9.89 -27.06 -22.21
N LEU A 151 9.24 -28.06 -22.81
CA LEU A 151 9.38 -29.46 -22.42
C LEU A 151 10.14 -30.19 -23.54
N ASP A 152 11.42 -30.48 -23.31
CA ASP A 152 12.28 -31.22 -24.22
C ASP A 152 12.65 -32.57 -23.59
N ASP A 153 12.43 -33.68 -24.30
CA ASP A 153 12.74 -35.05 -23.83
C ASP A 153 12.28 -35.35 -22.39
N GLN A 154 11.03 -34.99 -22.09
CA GLN A 154 10.40 -35.13 -20.77
C GLN A 154 11.06 -34.32 -19.64
N ARG A 155 11.90 -33.34 -19.98
CA ARG A 155 12.55 -32.44 -19.01
C ARG A 155 12.18 -30.99 -19.32
N TYR A 156 11.79 -30.25 -18.29
CA TYR A 156 11.52 -28.82 -18.43
C TYR A 156 12.83 -28.03 -18.55
N SER A 157 12.95 -27.23 -19.60
CA SER A 157 14.01 -26.26 -19.85
C SER A 157 13.44 -24.85 -19.75
N ILE A 158 14.22 -23.91 -19.20
CA ILE A 158 13.77 -22.52 -19.06
C ILE A 158 13.85 -21.83 -20.43
N HIS A 159 12.76 -21.22 -20.85
CA HIS A 159 12.68 -20.40 -22.06
C HIS A 159 12.62 -18.93 -21.64
N TRP A 160 13.79 -18.30 -21.63
CA TRP A 160 13.94 -16.94 -21.12
C TRP A 160 13.58 -15.87 -22.15
N PHE A 161 13.93 -16.06 -23.42
CA PHE A 161 13.71 -15.08 -24.49
C PHE A 161 13.63 -15.76 -25.86
N GLU A 162 12.86 -15.17 -26.78
CA GLU A 162 12.82 -15.52 -28.19
C GLU A 162 13.04 -14.25 -29.02
N GLY A 163 14.08 -14.22 -29.86
CA GLY A 163 14.44 -13.06 -30.69
C GLY A 163 15.41 -12.07 -30.05
N ASP A 164 15.63 -10.94 -30.72
CA ASP A 164 16.56 -9.89 -30.29
C ASP A 164 16.06 -9.22 -29.00
N VAL A 165 16.92 -9.21 -27.98
CA VAL A 165 16.62 -8.72 -26.61
C VAL A 165 16.49 -7.19 -26.52
N THR A 166 16.66 -6.51 -27.64
CA THR A 166 16.61 -5.06 -27.76
C THR A 166 15.86 -4.70 -29.04
N PRO A 167 14.84 -3.84 -28.96
CA PRO A 167 14.23 -3.25 -30.15
C PRO A 167 15.36 -2.62 -31.00
N PRO A 168 15.50 -2.98 -32.28
CA PRO A 168 16.66 -2.59 -33.09
C PRO A 168 16.75 -1.08 -33.29
N THR A 169 15.64 -0.35 -33.11
CA THR A 169 15.57 1.11 -33.15
C THR A 169 14.58 1.66 -32.13
N LEU A 170 14.75 2.92 -31.72
CA LEU A 170 13.80 3.62 -30.83
C LEU A 170 12.40 3.75 -31.45
N ASP A 171 12.31 3.86 -32.79
CA ASP A 171 11.04 3.91 -33.51
C ASP A 171 10.20 2.63 -33.32
N SER A 172 10.84 1.47 -33.11
CA SER A 172 10.13 0.21 -32.86
C SER A 172 9.58 0.08 -31.42
N MET A 173 9.95 0.99 -30.52
CA MET A 173 9.35 1.11 -29.17
C MET A 173 8.17 2.08 -29.13
N ALA A 174 7.99 2.90 -30.16
CA ALA A 174 6.85 3.79 -30.26
C ALA A 174 5.63 2.95 -30.68
N CYS A 175 4.71 2.71 -29.75
CA CYS A 175 3.40 2.15 -30.12
C CYS A 175 2.67 3.21 -30.96
N ASP A 176 2.44 2.92 -32.24
CA ASP A 176 1.48 3.68 -33.03
C ASP A 176 0.12 3.54 -32.35
N ASN A 177 -0.50 4.69 -32.02
CA ASN A 177 -1.86 4.76 -31.50
C ASN A 177 -2.85 4.37 -32.60
N GLU A 178 -2.90 3.10 -32.97
CA GLU A 178 -4.04 2.55 -33.67
C GLU A 178 -5.20 2.50 -32.68
N LYS A 179 -6.18 3.37 -32.91
CA LYS A 179 -7.45 3.42 -32.22
C LYS A 179 -8.16 2.08 -32.45
N ASP A 180 -8.14 1.21 -31.46
CA ASP A 180 -9.04 0.06 -31.42
C ASP A 180 -10.25 0.41 -30.56
N ASP A 181 -11.27 0.95 -31.24
CA ASP A 181 -12.63 1.10 -30.74
C ASP A 181 -13.24 -0.29 -30.55
N ASN A 182 -13.24 -0.84 -29.33
CA ASN A 182 -14.38 -1.64 -28.84
C ASN A 182 -14.42 -1.74 -27.32
N ARG A 183 -15.66 -1.59 -26.84
CA ARG A 183 -16.07 -1.35 -25.46
C ARG A 183 -16.03 -2.64 -24.66
N ASP A 184 -15.56 -2.56 -23.41
CA ASP A 184 -16.26 -3.20 -22.31
C ASP A 184 -16.30 -2.23 -21.12
N SER A 185 -17.50 -2.10 -20.59
CA SER A 185 -17.91 -1.05 -19.67
C SER A 185 -17.71 -1.53 -18.25
N ASP A 186 -16.69 -1.02 -17.57
CA ASP A 186 -16.62 -1.02 -16.11
C ASP A 186 -16.30 0.41 -15.65
N ASN A 187 -17.35 1.07 -15.16
CA ASN A 187 -17.28 2.36 -14.51
C ASN A 187 -16.52 2.22 -13.19
N ASP A 188 -15.28 2.71 -13.12
CA ASP A 188 -14.64 3.04 -11.85
C ASP A 188 -13.75 4.28 -12.00
N LEU A 189 -14.36 5.41 -11.64
CA LEU A 189 -13.79 6.58 -10.97
C LEU A 189 -12.36 7.01 -11.34
N GLU A 190 -12.31 8.06 -12.17
CA GLU A 190 -11.14 8.92 -12.43
C GLU A 190 -10.38 9.29 -11.15
N ASN A 191 -9.07 9.07 -11.14
CA ASN A 191 -8.15 9.73 -10.25
C ASN A 191 -6.98 10.28 -11.08
N ASP A 192 -7.08 11.56 -11.41
CA ASP A 192 -6.05 12.33 -12.11
C ASP A 192 -4.71 12.26 -11.36
N ARG A 193 -3.74 11.60 -11.99
CA ARG A 193 -2.32 11.77 -11.72
C ARG A 193 -1.72 12.58 -12.87
N GLU A 194 -1.46 13.86 -12.64
CA GLU A 194 -0.49 14.64 -13.41
C GLU A 194 0.48 15.28 -12.40
N SER A 195 1.74 14.83 -12.39
CA SER A 195 2.86 15.28 -13.24
C SER A 195 3.41 16.61 -12.73
N CYS A 196 4.50 16.52 -11.96
CA CYS A 196 5.31 17.66 -11.56
C CYS A 196 6.24 18.02 -12.72
N THR A 197 5.91 19.05 -13.49
CA THR A 197 6.86 19.69 -14.39
C THR A 197 7.63 20.76 -13.62
N ASP A 198 8.91 20.50 -13.47
CA ASP A 198 9.93 21.43 -13.02
C ASP A 198 10.09 22.52 -14.08
N SER A 199 10.09 23.79 -13.66
CA SER A 199 10.43 24.91 -14.53
C SER A 199 11.27 25.88 -13.74
N SER A 200 12.57 25.77 -14.00
CA SER A 200 13.63 26.70 -13.65
C SER A 200 13.37 28.05 -14.31
N ASP A 201 13.00 29.06 -13.53
CA ASP A 201 13.12 30.45 -13.98
C ASP A 201 14.46 31.03 -13.55
N SER A 202 15.16 31.52 -14.56
CA SER A 202 16.50 32.07 -14.51
C SER A 202 16.45 33.52 -14.07
N ASP A 203 17.28 33.87 -13.09
CA ASP A 203 17.58 35.26 -12.76
C ASP A 203 18.14 35.99 -13.99
N SER A 204 17.55 37.12 -14.33
CA SER A 204 18.23 38.16 -15.12
C SER A 204 17.76 39.53 -14.66
N ASN A 205 18.62 40.14 -13.84
CA ASN A 205 18.64 41.56 -13.56
C ASN A 205 18.55 42.36 -14.86
N ASN A 206 17.76 43.44 -14.87
CA ASN A 206 18.27 44.67 -15.46
C ASN A 206 17.76 45.89 -14.70
N SER A 207 18.73 46.75 -14.42
CA SER A 207 18.63 48.03 -13.76
C SER A 207 18.02 49.11 -14.66
N ASP A 208 17.56 50.18 -14.00
CA ASP A 208 17.76 51.59 -14.35
C ASP A 208 16.49 52.47 -14.48
N GLU A 209 16.49 53.47 -13.59
CA GLU A 209 16.12 54.88 -13.75
C GLU A 209 14.77 55.26 -14.40
N ASN A 210 13.84 55.71 -13.56
CA ASN A 210 13.49 57.15 -13.42
C ASN A 210 12.55 57.40 -12.24
#